data_AF-A0A537FKM9-F1
#
_entry.id   AF-A0A537FKM9-F1
#
_cell.length_a   1.000
_cell.length_b   1.000
_cell.length_c   1.000
_cell.angle_alpha   90.00
_cell.angle_beta   90.00
_cell.angle_gamma   90.00
#
_symmetry.space_group_name_H-M   'P 1'
#
loop_
_entity.id
_entity.type
_entity.pdbx_description
1 polymer ?
#
loop_
_entity_poly.entity_id
_entity_poly.type
_entity_poly.pdbx_seq_one_letter_code
_entity_poly.pdbx_strand_id
1 'polypeptide(L)'
;LRMPICCTTAFVLTAKQNRKHVWPVLRASFISSCNKPEVYMNASTLVLRAAAVRAYESAKTLLAMLGLAALAGVLFLPLQHESAVKAVPDLDGDAMKTARIAAGPIQAAAETPREREQRLVTEFIAKRYRVSEQAVAGFVSTAYRAGDQYAVDPLLILAVMAVESRYNPVAESQVGAKGLMQVMPKFHLDKLSDHGGEHAVLEPEVNIVVGARILREYLRRFGDTEAALQMYAGAYDEPTAQYAAKVFAERARLEGLRQKAKKQSV
;
A
#
# COMPACT_ATOMS: atom_id res chain seq x y z
N LEU A 1 36.93 -11.53 19.60
CA LEU A 1 36.51 -10.23 20.16
C LEU A 1 35.10 -10.39 20.74
N ARG A 2 34.91 -10.25 22.05
CA ARG A 2 33.58 -10.23 22.69
C ARG A 2 33.13 -8.78 22.80
N MET A 3 32.00 -8.43 22.17
CA MET A 3 31.26 -7.19 22.47
C MET A 3 30.14 -7.50 23.48
N PRO A 4 29.79 -6.57 24.38
CA PRO A 4 28.68 -6.76 25.32
C PRO A 4 27.34 -6.44 24.64
N ILE A 5 26.37 -7.34 24.80
CA ILE A 5 24.97 -7.13 24.38
C ILE A 5 24.21 -6.50 25.56
N CYS A 6 23.55 -5.39 25.26
CA CYS A 6 22.73 -4.59 26.16
C CYS A 6 21.60 -5.44 26.80
N CYS A 7 21.52 -5.45 28.13
CA CYS A 7 20.43 -6.09 28.87
C CYS A 7 19.45 -4.99 29.31
N THR A 8 18.24 -4.99 28.76
CA THR A 8 17.20 -4.01 29.09
C THR A 8 16.59 -4.35 30.45
N THR A 9 16.82 -3.49 31.45
CA THR A 9 16.28 -3.61 32.80
C THR A 9 14.79 -3.24 32.82
N ALA A 10 13.92 -4.18 33.21
CA ALA A 10 12.50 -3.89 33.47
C ALA A 10 12.30 -3.64 34.98
N PHE A 11 11.74 -2.47 35.32
CA PHE A 11 11.41 -2.07 36.68
C PHE A 11 9.95 -2.44 36.98
N VAL A 12 9.70 -3.29 37.97
CA VAL A 12 8.34 -3.57 38.46
C VAL A 12 8.18 -2.94 39.84
N LEU A 13 7.37 -1.89 39.92
CA LEU A 13 6.97 -1.24 41.17
C LEU A 13 5.69 -1.90 41.69
N THR A 14 5.78 -2.66 42.77
CA THR A 14 4.58 -3.08 43.53
C THR A 14 4.38 -2.16 44.72
N ALA A 15 3.31 -1.36 44.68
CA ALA A 15 2.89 -0.53 45.81
C ALA A 15 2.14 -1.40 46.84
N LYS A 16 2.67 -1.50 48.06
CA LYS A 16 1.96 -2.08 49.20
C LYS A 16 1.40 -0.95 50.06
N GLN A 17 0.09 -0.78 50.05
CA GLN A 17 -0.59 0.27 50.81
C GLN A 17 -0.70 -0.14 52.29
N ASN A 18 -0.15 0.69 53.19
CA ASN A 18 -0.38 0.54 54.63
C ASN A 18 -0.80 1.88 55.25
N ARG A 19 -1.84 1.83 56.08
CA ARG A 19 -2.42 2.99 56.77
C ARG A 19 -1.50 3.39 57.92
N LYS A 20 -1.28 4.70 58.04
CA LYS A 20 -0.61 5.47 59.12
C LYS A 20 0.89 5.78 58.87
N HIS A 21 1.10 7.02 58.40
CA HIS A 21 2.24 7.95 58.52
C HIS A 21 3.70 7.49 58.31
N VAL A 22 4.38 8.30 57.47
CA VAL A 22 5.82 8.53 57.25
C VAL A 22 6.59 7.51 56.39
N TRP A 23 6.88 7.95 55.15
CA TRP A 23 7.86 7.54 54.11
C TRP A 23 8.40 6.08 54.06
N PRO A 24 8.28 5.37 52.92
CA PRO A 24 8.76 4.00 52.78
C PRO A 24 10.29 3.92 52.51
N VAL A 25 10.97 3.08 53.27
CA VAL A 25 12.32 2.57 52.97
C VAL A 25 12.21 1.48 51.91
N LEU A 26 12.77 1.71 50.72
CA LEU A 26 12.83 0.72 49.64
C LEU A 26 13.96 -0.28 49.92
N ARG A 27 13.61 -1.55 50.15
CA ARG A 27 14.57 -2.66 50.24
C ARG A 27 14.52 -3.45 48.93
N ALA A 28 15.51 -3.26 48.07
CA ALA A 28 15.64 -4.04 46.83
C ALA A 28 16.16 -5.45 47.16
N SER A 29 15.43 -6.48 46.78
CA SER A 29 15.91 -7.86 46.77
C SER A 29 16.10 -8.30 45.33
N PHE A 30 17.32 -8.73 45.00
CA PHE A 30 17.72 -9.16 43.66
C PHE A 30 17.37 -10.64 43.49
N ILE A 31 16.40 -10.95 42.62
CA ILE A 31 16.17 -12.33 42.16
C ILE A 31 16.56 -12.36 40.68
N SER A 32 17.76 -12.90 40.40
CA SER A 32 18.25 -13.14 39.04
C SER A 32 17.72 -14.48 38.57
N SER A 33 16.68 -14.47 37.73
CA SER A 33 16.22 -15.67 37.01
C SER A 33 16.58 -15.50 35.53
N CYS A 34 17.71 -16.08 35.14
CA CYS A 34 18.10 -16.21 33.73
C CYS A 34 17.59 -17.56 33.22
N ASN A 35 16.48 -17.58 32.48
CA ASN A 35 16.12 -18.73 31.67
C ASN A 35 16.33 -18.39 30.20
N LYS A 36 17.33 -19.00 29.57
CA LYS A 36 17.54 -18.96 28.12
C LYS A 36 17.19 -20.33 27.54
N PRO A 37 16.36 -20.44 26.49
CA PRO A 37 16.30 -21.66 25.71
C PRO A 37 17.58 -21.75 24.85
N GLU A 38 18.40 -22.73 25.16
CA GLU A 38 19.61 -23.06 24.41
C GLU A 38 19.18 -23.84 23.14
N VAL A 39 18.99 -23.13 22.03
CA VAL A 39 18.75 -23.79 20.73
C VAL A 39 20.10 -24.20 20.13
N TYR A 40 20.44 -25.47 20.32
CA TYR A 40 21.58 -26.11 19.65
C TYR A 40 21.32 -26.19 18.14
N MET A 41 21.96 -25.32 17.37
CA MET A 41 22.10 -25.48 15.92
C MET A 41 23.23 -26.48 15.65
N ASN A 42 22.84 -27.68 15.23
CA ASN A 42 23.74 -28.74 14.77
C ASN A 42 24.43 -28.34 13.46
N ALA A 43 25.75 -28.59 13.35
CA ALA A 43 26.57 -28.25 12.17
C ALA A 43 25.97 -28.76 10.84
N SER A 44 25.21 -29.85 10.88
CA SER A 44 24.52 -30.45 9.73
C SER A 44 23.47 -29.53 9.10
N THR A 45 22.72 -28.74 9.88
CA THR A 45 21.67 -27.84 9.35
C THR A 45 22.26 -26.57 8.71
N LEU A 46 23.42 -26.12 9.21
CA LEU A 46 24.14 -24.97 8.65
C LEU A 46 24.73 -25.30 7.27
N VAL A 47 25.28 -26.50 7.10
CA VAL A 47 25.84 -26.96 5.81
C VAL A 47 24.73 -27.15 4.76
N LEU A 48 23.58 -27.70 5.16
CA LEU A 48 22.41 -27.85 4.29
C LEU A 48 21.86 -26.50 3.79
N ARG A 49 21.78 -25.49 4.66
CA ARG A 49 21.36 -24.13 4.27
C ARG A 49 22.38 -23.46 3.36
N ALA A 50 23.68 -23.59 3.64
CA ALA A 50 24.74 -23.03 2.81
C ALA A 50 24.79 -23.65 1.41
N ALA A 51 24.55 -24.97 1.29
CA ALA A 51 24.45 -25.66 0.01
C ALA A 51 23.23 -25.18 -0.81
N ALA A 52 22.08 -25.00 -0.17
CA ALA A 52 20.86 -24.51 -0.83
C ALA A 52 21.02 -23.08 -1.38
N VAL A 53 21.67 -22.18 -0.63
CA VAL A 53 21.94 -20.80 -1.09
C VAL A 53 22.89 -20.78 -2.29
N ARG A 54 23.94 -21.62 -2.29
CA ARG A 54 24.87 -21.73 -3.42
C ARG A 54 24.20 -22.31 -4.67
N ALA A 55 23.31 -23.29 -4.51
CA ALA A 55 22.54 -23.85 -5.62
C ALA A 55 21.61 -22.80 -6.25
N TYR A 56 20.93 -22.00 -5.42
CA TYR A 56 20.04 -20.94 -5.90
C TYR A 56 20.80 -19.84 -6.69
N GLU A 57 21.95 -19.39 -6.18
CA GLU A 57 22.78 -18.39 -6.89
C GLU A 57 23.38 -18.95 -8.20
N SER A 58 23.71 -20.24 -8.25
CA SER A 58 24.15 -20.88 -9.50
C SER A 58 23.03 -21.00 -10.54
N ALA A 59 21.79 -21.28 -10.11
CA ALA A 59 20.63 -21.34 -11.00
C ALA A 59 20.25 -19.96 -11.55
N LYS A 60 20.33 -18.92 -10.71
CA LYS A 60 20.05 -17.53 -11.09
C LYS A 60 21.01 -17.00 -12.14
N THR A 61 22.30 -17.31 -12.01
CA THR A 61 23.32 -16.90 -12.99
C THR A 61 23.17 -17.64 -14.32
N LEU A 62 22.81 -18.94 -14.31
CA LEU A 62 22.48 -19.70 -15.51
C LEU A 62 21.25 -19.14 -16.27
N LEU A 63 20.18 -18.79 -15.56
CA LEU A 63 18.99 -18.16 -16.15
C LEU A 63 19.31 -16.77 -16.75
N ALA A 64 20.12 -15.97 -16.07
CA ALA A 64 20.55 -14.66 -16.57
C ALA A 64 21.41 -14.79 -17.86
N MET A 65 22.29 -15.79 -17.93
CA MET A 65 23.11 -16.05 -19.13
C MET A 65 22.29 -16.56 -20.32
N LEU A 66 21.26 -17.39 -20.08
CA LEU A 66 20.33 -17.84 -21.12
C LEU A 66 19.50 -16.66 -21.69
N GLY A 67 19.05 -15.75 -20.83
CA GLY A 67 18.35 -14.54 -21.26
C GLY A 67 19.22 -13.60 -22.13
N LEU A 68 20.50 -13.46 -21.77
CA LEU A 68 21.44 -12.65 -22.53
C LEU A 68 21.78 -13.26 -23.91
N ALA A 69 21.89 -14.59 -23.99
CA ALA A 69 22.10 -15.30 -25.25
C ALA A 69 20.90 -15.20 -26.21
N ALA A 70 19.66 -15.23 -25.69
CA ALA A 70 18.45 -15.04 -26.49
C ALA A 70 18.37 -13.62 -27.08
N LEU A 71 18.75 -12.59 -26.30
CA LEU A 71 18.82 -11.20 -26.76
C LEU A 71 19.91 -10.98 -27.83
N ALA A 72 21.06 -11.64 -27.71
CA ALA A 72 22.12 -11.60 -28.71
C ALA A 72 21.72 -12.32 -30.02
N GLY A 73 20.97 -13.42 -29.93
CA GLY A 73 20.46 -14.15 -31.11
C GLY A 73 19.47 -13.36 -31.96
N VAL A 74 18.66 -12.49 -31.33
CA VAL A 74 17.73 -11.59 -32.04
C VAL A 74 18.48 -10.43 -32.73
N LEU A 75 19.62 -10.01 -32.18
CA LEU A 75 20.42 -8.90 -32.74
C LEU A 75 21.28 -9.32 -33.96
N PHE A 76 21.55 -10.62 -34.12
CA PHE A 76 22.44 -11.17 -35.16
C PHE A 76 21.73 -11.99 -36.25
N LEU A 77 20.39 -12.00 -36.28
CA LEU A 77 19.67 -12.59 -37.42
C LEU A 77 19.85 -11.69 -38.65
N PRO A 78 20.46 -12.16 -39.75
CA PRO A 78 20.50 -11.38 -40.97
C PRO A 78 19.06 -11.27 -41.50
N LEU A 79 18.61 -10.03 -41.73
CA LEU A 79 17.40 -9.68 -42.48
C LEU A 79 17.49 -10.30 -43.88
N GLN A 80 17.02 -11.54 -44.02
CA GLN A 80 16.70 -12.17 -45.29
C GLN A 80 15.19 -12.25 -45.39
N HIS A 81 14.55 -11.13 -45.71
CA HIS A 81 13.13 -11.09 -46.05
C HIS A 81 12.94 -10.46 -47.44
N GLU A 82 13.63 -11.03 -48.41
CA GLU A 82 13.36 -10.88 -49.84
C GLU A 82 13.24 -12.31 -50.39
N SER A 83 12.06 -12.68 -50.89
CA SER A 83 11.72 -13.90 -51.65
C SER A 83 10.62 -14.78 -51.04
N ALA A 84 9.43 -14.24 -50.78
CA ALA A 84 8.21 -15.05 -50.70
C ALA A 84 6.95 -14.26 -51.06
N VAL A 85 6.93 -13.59 -52.21
CA VAL A 85 5.73 -12.90 -52.75
C VAL A 85 5.18 -13.58 -54.02
N LYS A 86 5.74 -14.72 -54.46
CA LYS A 86 5.36 -15.34 -55.75
C LYS A 86 4.30 -16.44 -55.72
N ALA A 87 3.52 -16.56 -54.65
CA ALA A 87 2.43 -17.55 -54.62
C ALA A 87 1.20 -17.04 -53.86
N VAL A 88 0.53 -16.02 -54.41
CA VAL A 88 -0.86 -15.74 -54.07
C VAL A 88 -1.61 -15.57 -55.39
N PRO A 89 -2.64 -16.39 -55.69
CA PRO A 89 -3.45 -16.18 -56.86
C PRO A 89 -4.23 -14.87 -56.72
N ASP A 90 -4.29 -14.12 -57.82
CA ASP A 90 -5.05 -12.88 -57.97
C ASP A 90 -6.54 -13.19 -57.72
N LEU A 91 -7.07 -12.68 -56.62
CA LEU A 91 -8.50 -12.71 -56.33
C LEU A 91 -9.01 -11.29 -56.49
N ASP A 92 -9.84 -11.13 -57.52
CA ASP A 92 -10.45 -9.90 -57.98
C ASP A 92 -10.90 -8.97 -56.84
N GLY A 93 -10.56 -7.69 -57.00
CA GLY A 93 -10.73 -6.60 -56.04
C GLY A 93 -12.17 -6.15 -55.77
N ASP A 94 -13.15 -7.06 -55.75
CA ASP A 94 -14.54 -6.74 -55.39
C ASP A 94 -14.90 -7.10 -53.93
N ALA A 95 -14.10 -7.93 -53.24
CA ALA A 95 -14.35 -8.30 -51.85
C ALA A 95 -13.90 -7.24 -50.81
N MET A 96 -13.09 -6.25 -51.20
CA MET A 96 -12.61 -5.17 -50.30
C MET A 96 -13.58 -3.97 -50.22
N LYS A 97 -14.72 -4.00 -50.93
CA LYS A 97 -15.74 -2.94 -50.83
C LYS A 97 -16.85 -3.27 -49.84
N THR A 98 -17.08 -4.56 -49.57
CA THR A 98 -18.12 -5.06 -48.64
C THR A 98 -17.66 -5.17 -47.19
N ALA A 99 -16.35 -5.14 -46.91
CA ALA A 99 -15.82 -5.07 -45.54
C ALA A 99 -15.82 -3.65 -44.93
N ARG A 100 -16.32 -2.64 -45.66
CA ARG A 100 -16.60 -1.30 -45.12
C ARG A 100 -18.02 -1.14 -44.57
N ILE A 101 -18.67 -2.23 -44.18
CA ILE A 101 -19.94 -2.13 -43.45
C ILE A 101 -19.62 -2.06 -41.94
N ALA A 102 -19.83 -0.86 -41.41
CA ALA A 102 -19.97 -0.51 -40.00
C ALA A 102 -18.69 -0.36 -39.13
N ALA A 103 -17.64 0.29 -39.65
CA ALA A 103 -16.85 1.16 -38.78
C ALA A 103 -17.58 2.51 -38.66
N GLY A 104 -18.71 2.51 -37.94
CA GLY A 104 -19.28 3.77 -37.46
C GLY A 104 -18.23 4.51 -36.62
N PRO A 105 -18.31 5.85 -36.49
CA PRO A 105 -17.46 6.54 -35.54
C PRO A 105 -17.62 5.83 -34.20
N ILE A 106 -16.50 5.41 -33.57
CA ILE A 106 -16.53 5.01 -32.16
C ILE A 106 -16.98 6.26 -31.42
N GLN A 107 -18.29 6.39 -31.23
CA GLN A 107 -18.86 7.39 -30.36
C GLN A 107 -18.31 7.02 -28.99
N ALA A 108 -17.25 7.72 -28.57
CA ALA A 108 -16.70 7.61 -27.24
C ALA A 108 -17.90 7.66 -26.29
N ALA A 109 -18.17 6.54 -25.60
CA ALA A 109 -19.28 6.44 -24.69
C ALA A 109 -19.25 7.66 -23.78
N ALA A 110 -20.39 8.34 -23.64
CA ALA A 110 -20.46 9.54 -22.83
C ALA A 110 -19.95 9.21 -21.41
N GLU A 111 -18.86 9.87 -21.02
CA GLU A 111 -18.23 9.65 -19.73
C GLU A 111 -19.24 9.89 -18.59
N THR A 112 -19.33 8.96 -17.65
CA THR A 112 -20.20 9.07 -16.48
C THR A 112 -19.74 10.18 -15.53
N PRO A 113 -20.64 10.76 -14.70
CA PRO A 113 -20.24 11.74 -13.70
C PRO A 113 -19.17 11.22 -12.72
N ARG A 114 -19.19 9.92 -12.41
CA ARG A 114 -18.25 9.25 -11.49
C ARG A 114 -16.87 9.10 -12.11
N GLU A 115 -16.77 8.72 -13.38
CA GLU A 115 -15.49 8.67 -14.11
C GLU A 115 -14.87 10.06 -14.22
N ARG A 116 -15.71 11.07 -14.51
CA ARG A 116 -15.28 12.46 -14.59
C ARG A 116 -14.75 12.99 -13.25
N GLU A 117 -15.45 12.68 -12.17
CA GLU A 117 -14.99 12.98 -10.80
C GLU A 117 -13.63 12.34 -10.54
N GLN A 118 -13.47 11.04 -10.82
CA GLN A 118 -12.19 10.33 -10.63
C GLN A 118 -11.05 10.94 -11.45
N ARG A 119 -11.28 11.34 -12.70
CA ARG A 119 -10.27 12.02 -13.52
C ARG A 119 -9.88 13.37 -12.91
N LEU A 120 -10.85 14.22 -12.56
CA LEU A 120 -10.58 15.55 -11.99
C LEU A 120 -9.83 15.45 -10.65
N VAL A 121 -10.22 14.49 -9.81
CA VAL A 121 -9.54 14.20 -8.54
C VAL A 121 -8.11 13.71 -8.78
N THR A 122 -7.91 12.82 -9.75
CA THR A 122 -6.59 12.30 -10.13
C THR A 122 -5.66 13.42 -10.59
N GLU A 123 -6.10 14.24 -11.54
CA GLU A 123 -5.31 15.37 -12.08
C GLU A 123 -4.93 16.36 -10.96
N PHE A 124 -5.89 16.68 -10.09
CA PHE A 124 -5.66 17.58 -8.96
C PHE A 124 -4.62 17.04 -7.98
N ILE A 125 -4.74 15.78 -7.57
CA ILE A 125 -3.82 15.14 -6.61
C ILE A 125 -2.41 15.05 -7.23
N ALA A 126 -2.30 14.55 -8.46
CA ALA A 126 -1.02 14.40 -9.16
C ALA A 126 -0.26 15.73 -9.21
N LYS A 127 -0.96 16.82 -9.56
CA LYS A 127 -0.38 18.17 -9.61
C LYS A 127 0.00 18.71 -8.24
N ARG A 128 -0.87 18.58 -7.24
CA ARG A 128 -0.68 19.14 -5.89
C ARG A 128 0.45 18.45 -5.12
N TYR A 129 0.52 17.12 -5.21
CA TYR A 129 1.46 16.31 -4.44
C TYR A 129 2.68 15.88 -5.24
N ARG A 130 2.76 16.24 -6.53
CA ARG A 130 3.86 15.92 -7.44
C ARG A 130 4.11 14.41 -7.54
N VAL A 131 3.01 13.66 -7.68
CA VAL A 131 3.01 12.22 -7.90
C VAL A 131 2.56 11.95 -9.34
N SER A 132 3.03 10.86 -9.95
CA SER A 132 2.65 10.53 -11.33
C SER A 132 1.14 10.30 -11.45
N GLU A 133 0.56 10.80 -12.53
CA GLU A 133 -0.88 10.70 -12.77
C GLU A 133 -1.36 9.24 -12.81
N GLN A 134 -0.55 8.35 -13.43
CA GLN A 134 -0.85 6.92 -13.50
C GLN A 134 -0.91 6.26 -12.10
N ALA A 135 0.02 6.59 -11.20
CA ALA A 135 -0.01 6.03 -9.84
C ALA A 135 -1.23 6.54 -9.07
N VAL A 136 -1.50 7.85 -9.16
CA VAL A 136 -2.67 8.46 -8.53
C VAL A 136 -3.97 7.89 -9.07
N ALA A 137 -4.07 7.62 -10.38
CA ALA A 137 -5.25 6.99 -10.98
C ALA A 137 -5.52 5.62 -10.34
N GLY A 138 -4.48 4.83 -10.10
CA GLY A 138 -4.58 3.56 -9.37
C GLY A 138 -5.03 3.75 -7.91
N PHE A 139 -4.51 4.76 -7.21
CA PHE A 139 -4.91 5.06 -5.83
C PHE A 139 -6.38 5.51 -5.75
N VAL A 140 -6.80 6.39 -6.65
CA VAL A 140 -8.17 6.88 -6.77
C VAL A 140 -9.10 5.71 -7.06
N SER A 141 -8.85 4.94 -8.12
CA SER A 141 -9.66 3.78 -8.45
C SER A 141 -9.81 2.80 -7.27
N THR A 142 -8.71 2.52 -6.57
CA THR A 142 -8.72 1.67 -5.37
C THR A 142 -9.54 2.28 -4.23
N ALA A 143 -9.40 3.58 -3.97
CA ALA A 143 -10.16 4.27 -2.94
C ALA A 143 -11.67 4.26 -3.21
N TYR A 144 -12.10 4.39 -4.47
CA TYR A 144 -13.51 4.27 -4.84
C TYR A 144 -14.05 2.86 -4.64
N ARG A 145 -13.31 1.83 -5.06
CA ARG A 145 -13.70 0.44 -4.81
C ARG A 145 -13.76 0.11 -3.32
N ALA A 146 -12.76 0.52 -2.55
CA ALA A 146 -12.73 0.33 -1.09
C ALA A 146 -13.85 1.12 -0.40
N GLY A 147 -14.14 2.33 -0.88
CA GLY A 147 -15.26 3.14 -0.40
C GLY A 147 -16.60 2.47 -0.61
N ASP A 148 -16.83 1.87 -1.78
CA ASP A 148 -18.04 1.08 -2.06
C ASP A 148 -18.11 -0.18 -1.15
N GLN A 149 -16.99 -0.89 -1.00
CA GLN A 149 -16.91 -2.13 -0.21
C GLN A 149 -17.17 -1.90 1.29
N TYR A 150 -16.60 -0.84 1.86
CA TYR A 150 -16.68 -0.55 3.29
C TYR A 150 -17.69 0.55 3.63
N ALA A 151 -18.43 1.05 2.63
CA ALA A 151 -19.34 2.18 2.76
C ALA A 151 -18.69 3.38 3.49
N VAL A 152 -17.53 3.80 2.98
CA VAL A 152 -16.78 4.99 3.40
C VAL A 152 -16.69 5.93 2.20
N ASP A 153 -16.89 7.23 2.38
CA ASP A 153 -16.76 8.20 1.29
C ASP A 153 -15.34 8.12 0.69
N PRO A 154 -15.17 7.83 -0.61
CA PRO A 154 -13.84 7.74 -1.22
C PRO A 154 -13.04 9.03 -1.11
N LEU A 155 -13.69 10.20 -1.07
CA LEU A 155 -12.96 11.46 -0.84
C LEU A 155 -12.43 11.59 0.58
N LEU A 156 -13.07 10.95 1.57
CA LEU A 156 -12.53 10.88 2.93
C LEU A 156 -11.29 9.97 2.96
N ILE A 157 -11.32 8.82 2.28
CA ILE A 157 -10.15 7.92 2.15
C ILE A 157 -8.96 8.67 1.53
N LEU A 158 -9.20 9.37 0.41
CA LEU A 158 -8.17 10.16 -0.27
C LEU A 158 -7.66 11.32 0.60
N ALA A 159 -8.55 11.97 1.36
CA ALA A 159 -8.14 13.03 2.30
C ALA A 159 -7.24 12.49 3.43
N VAL A 160 -7.56 11.32 4.00
CA VAL A 160 -6.69 10.65 4.99
C VAL A 160 -5.34 10.33 4.36
N MET A 161 -5.32 9.72 3.17
CA MET A 161 -4.09 9.40 2.44
C MET A 161 -3.19 10.62 2.21
N ALA A 162 -3.79 11.77 1.92
CA ALA A 162 -3.08 13.03 1.74
C ALA A 162 -2.41 13.52 3.02
N VAL A 163 -3.07 13.36 4.17
CA VAL A 163 -2.55 13.77 5.49
C VAL A 163 -1.49 12.79 6.00
N GLU A 164 -1.69 11.48 5.78
CA GLU A 164 -0.83 10.41 6.30
C GLU A 164 0.51 10.33 5.58
N SER A 165 0.50 10.25 4.25
CA SER A 165 1.72 9.96 3.47
C SER A 165 2.00 10.98 2.38
N ARG A 166 1.09 11.92 2.13
CA ARG A 166 1.11 12.80 0.95
C ARG A 166 1.19 11.99 -0.36
N TYR A 167 0.48 10.86 -0.40
CA TYR A 167 0.47 9.91 -1.53
C TYR A 167 1.81 9.22 -1.83
N ASN A 168 2.65 9.03 -0.81
CA ASN A 168 3.88 8.26 -0.93
C ASN A 168 3.66 6.78 -0.52
N PRO A 169 3.69 5.83 -1.46
CA PRO A 169 3.41 4.41 -1.15
C PRO A 169 4.50 3.73 -0.33
N VAL A 170 5.72 4.27 -0.29
CA VAL A 170 6.84 3.72 0.48
C VAL A 170 7.12 4.50 1.76
N ALA A 171 6.16 5.32 2.22
CA ALA A 171 6.29 6.08 3.47
C ALA A 171 6.36 5.13 4.67
N GLU A 172 7.33 5.34 5.55
CA GLU A 172 7.48 4.62 6.81
C GLU A 172 7.79 5.61 7.94
N SER A 173 7.03 5.55 9.04
CA SER A 173 7.26 6.37 10.22
C SER A 173 8.22 5.70 11.21
N GLN A 174 8.78 6.49 12.13
CA GLN A 174 9.68 5.98 13.18
C GLN A 174 8.99 4.97 14.11
N VAL A 175 7.66 5.03 14.21
CA VAL A 175 6.85 4.15 15.07
C VAL A 175 6.30 2.93 14.30
N GLY A 176 6.68 2.75 13.03
CA GLY A 176 6.35 1.57 12.23
C GLY A 176 5.03 1.64 11.46
N ALA A 177 4.47 2.84 11.26
CA ALA A 177 3.35 3.04 10.35
C ALA A 177 3.84 3.04 8.90
N LYS A 178 3.12 2.37 7.98
CA LYS A 178 3.61 2.11 6.63
C LYS A 178 2.59 2.42 5.53
N GLY A 179 3.11 2.88 4.40
CA GLY A 179 2.38 3.07 3.14
C GLY A 179 1.46 4.29 3.11
N LEU A 180 0.56 4.28 2.13
CA LEU A 180 -0.30 5.40 1.73
C LEU A 180 -1.18 5.95 2.85
N MET A 181 -1.77 5.08 3.66
CA MET A 181 -2.67 5.40 4.77
C MET A 181 -2.01 5.17 6.14
N GLN A 182 -0.68 4.99 6.18
CA GLN A 182 0.11 4.80 7.41
C GLN A 182 -0.46 3.73 8.34
N VAL A 183 -0.79 2.57 7.78
CA VAL A 183 -1.28 1.42 8.55
C VAL A 183 -0.14 0.87 9.41
N MET A 184 -0.42 0.59 10.68
CA MET A 184 0.52 -0.06 11.60
C MET A 184 0.31 -1.58 11.62
N PRO A 185 1.20 -2.39 11.01
CA PRO A 185 1.00 -3.84 10.94
C PRO A 185 0.89 -4.51 12.31
N LYS A 186 1.63 -4.01 13.31
CA LYS A 186 1.60 -4.51 14.69
C LYS A 186 0.18 -4.59 15.29
N PHE A 187 -0.70 -3.65 14.93
CA PHE A 187 -2.06 -3.58 15.49
C PHE A 187 -3.13 -4.14 14.55
N HIS A 188 -2.78 -4.42 13.29
CA HIS A 188 -3.72 -4.79 12.24
C HIS A 188 -3.27 -6.01 11.43
N LEU A 189 -2.43 -6.85 12.03
CA LEU A 189 -1.90 -8.06 11.37
C LEU A 189 -3.03 -9.02 10.98
N ASP A 190 -4.13 -9.06 11.76
CA ASP A 190 -5.34 -9.80 11.43
C ASP A 190 -5.89 -9.42 10.06
N LYS A 191 -5.88 -8.13 9.71
CA LYS A 191 -6.39 -7.61 8.44
C LYS A 191 -5.42 -7.78 7.29
N LEU A 192 -4.12 -7.86 7.58
CA LEU A 192 -3.05 -8.03 6.59
C LEU A 192 -2.78 -9.52 6.28
N SER A 193 -3.15 -10.43 7.18
CA SER A 193 -2.89 -11.87 7.03
C SER A 193 -3.51 -12.43 5.74
N ASP A 194 -4.72 -11.97 5.39
CA ASP A 194 -5.42 -12.35 4.15
C ASP A 194 -4.74 -11.84 2.87
N HIS A 195 -3.78 -10.93 2.99
CA HIS A 195 -3.07 -10.28 1.88
C HIS A 195 -1.58 -10.64 1.80
N GLY A 196 -1.09 -11.59 2.59
CA GLY A 196 0.32 -11.99 2.61
C GLY A 196 1.11 -11.46 3.82
N GLY A 197 0.42 -10.98 4.86
CA GLY A 197 1.00 -10.60 6.15
C GLY A 197 1.63 -9.20 6.16
N GLU A 198 2.58 -8.99 7.07
CA GLU A 198 3.13 -7.65 7.35
C GLU A 198 3.73 -6.96 6.12
N HIS A 199 4.39 -7.69 5.23
CA HIS A 199 5.01 -7.11 4.03
C HIS A 199 4.00 -6.56 3.03
N ALA A 200 2.77 -7.09 3.02
CA ALA A 200 1.71 -6.65 2.12
C ALA A 200 1.27 -5.20 2.36
N VAL A 201 1.59 -4.62 3.53
CA VAL A 201 1.23 -3.23 3.85
C VAL A 201 1.90 -2.20 2.93
N LEU A 202 3.01 -2.55 2.26
CA LEU A 202 3.67 -1.66 1.30
C LEU A 202 3.05 -1.75 -0.11
N GLU A 203 2.21 -2.75 -0.37
CA GLU A 203 1.45 -2.81 -1.62
C GLU A 203 0.36 -1.73 -1.59
N PRO A 204 0.35 -0.76 -2.53
CA PRO A 204 -0.55 0.37 -2.48
C PRO A 204 -2.03 -0.02 -2.39
N GLU A 205 -2.43 -1.03 -3.15
CA GLU A 205 -3.82 -1.50 -3.19
C GLU A 205 -4.25 -2.08 -1.83
N VAL A 206 -3.43 -2.97 -1.27
CA VAL A 206 -3.67 -3.58 0.05
C VAL A 206 -3.72 -2.50 1.13
N ASN A 207 -2.79 -1.55 1.10
CA ASN A 207 -2.71 -0.48 2.08
C ASN A 207 -3.99 0.37 2.11
N ILE A 208 -4.53 0.73 0.94
CA ILE A 208 -5.77 1.51 0.82
C ILE A 208 -6.97 0.69 1.32
N VAL A 209 -7.08 -0.58 0.91
CA VAL A 209 -8.20 -1.46 1.30
C VAL A 209 -8.21 -1.69 2.81
N VAL A 210 -7.05 -2.02 3.40
CA VAL A 210 -6.91 -2.25 4.84
C VAL A 210 -7.11 -0.95 5.63
N GLY A 211 -6.52 0.15 5.18
CA GLY A 211 -6.72 1.47 5.79
C GLY A 211 -8.19 1.91 5.78
N ALA A 212 -8.90 1.72 4.67
CA ALA A 212 -10.33 2.00 4.57
C ALA A 212 -11.18 1.11 5.51
N ARG A 213 -10.82 -0.18 5.64
CA ARG A 213 -11.46 -1.09 6.59
C ARG A 213 -11.28 -0.63 8.04
N ILE A 214 -10.06 -0.24 8.42
CA ILE A 214 -9.75 0.28 9.76
C ILE A 214 -10.53 1.58 10.02
N LEU A 215 -10.54 2.51 9.06
CA LEU A 215 -11.29 3.76 9.16
C LEU A 215 -12.79 3.49 9.34
N ARG A 216 -13.36 2.52 8.61
CA ARG A 216 -14.75 2.08 8.78
C ARG A 216 -15.02 1.55 10.19
N GLU A 217 -14.12 0.77 10.77
CA GLU A 217 -14.28 0.26 12.14
C GLU A 217 -14.35 1.41 13.15
N TYR A 218 -13.52 2.44 13.00
CA TYR A 218 -13.58 3.64 13.84
C TYR A 218 -14.86 4.44 13.62
N LEU A 219 -15.27 4.68 12.38
CA LEU A 219 -16.52 5.38 12.06
C LEU A 219 -17.73 4.69 12.69
N ARG A 220 -17.79 3.35 12.65
CA ARG A 220 -18.87 2.59 13.29
C ARG A 220 -18.82 2.64 14.81
N ARG A 221 -17.61 2.61 15.39
CA ARG A 221 -17.43 2.58 16.85
C ARG A 221 -17.80 3.90 17.52
N PHE A 222 -17.44 5.02 16.88
CA PHE A 222 -17.59 6.34 17.48
C PHE A 222 -18.86 7.07 17.01
N GLY A 223 -19.38 6.77 15.82
CA GLY A 223 -20.57 7.41 15.26
C GLY A 223 -20.37 8.87 14.82
N ASP A 224 -19.33 9.52 15.35
CA ASP A 224 -18.84 10.82 14.93
C ASP A 224 -17.57 10.69 14.09
N THR A 225 -17.49 11.48 13.01
CA THR A 225 -16.37 11.40 12.05
C THR A 225 -15.11 12.03 12.62
N GLU A 226 -15.23 13.10 13.40
CA GLU A 226 -14.07 13.77 14.00
C GLU A 226 -13.39 12.84 15.02
N ALA A 227 -14.17 12.28 15.94
CA ALA A 227 -13.69 11.29 16.91
C ALA A 227 -13.09 10.06 16.23
N ALA A 228 -13.71 9.55 15.17
CA ALA A 228 -13.16 8.42 14.41
C ALA A 228 -11.81 8.75 13.78
N LEU A 229 -11.63 9.95 13.22
CA LEU A 229 -10.37 10.40 12.64
C LEU A 229 -9.28 10.59 13.70
N GLN A 230 -9.62 11.15 14.87
CA GLN A 230 -8.65 11.26 15.97
C GLN A 230 -8.18 9.90 16.46
N MET A 231 -9.10 8.95 16.56
CA MET A 231 -8.79 7.58 16.94
C MET A 231 -7.94 6.87 15.89
N TYR A 232 -8.21 7.10 14.60
CA TYR A 232 -7.41 6.58 13.49
C TYR A 232 -5.96 7.06 13.58
N ALA A 233 -5.75 8.36 13.87
CA ALA A 233 -4.43 8.96 13.99
C ALA A 233 -3.69 8.63 15.30
N GLY A 234 -4.36 8.00 16.26
CA GLY A 234 -3.82 7.81 17.62
C GLY A 234 -3.75 9.10 18.44
N ALA A 235 -4.59 10.09 18.13
CA ALA A 235 -4.62 11.43 18.73
C ALA A 235 -5.90 11.68 19.55
N TYR A 236 -6.45 10.66 20.21
CA TYR A 236 -7.72 10.75 20.96
C TYR A 236 -7.70 11.78 22.09
N ASP A 237 -6.56 11.96 22.77
CA ASP A 237 -6.42 12.89 23.88
C ASP A 237 -6.00 14.32 23.42
N GLU A 238 -6.04 14.59 22.12
CA GLU A 238 -5.61 15.86 21.52
C GLU A 238 -6.77 16.88 21.52
N PRO A 239 -6.72 17.97 22.31
CA PRO A 239 -7.89 18.82 22.54
C PRO A 239 -8.32 19.67 21.34
N THR A 240 -7.43 19.92 20.37
CA THR A 240 -7.70 20.87 19.27
C THR A 240 -8.26 20.20 18.01
N ALA A 241 -8.41 18.89 18.04
CA ALA A 241 -8.84 18.07 16.92
C ALA A 241 -8.08 18.36 15.60
N GLN A 242 -6.80 18.70 15.68
CA GLN A 242 -6.00 19.21 14.57
C GLN A 242 -5.90 18.21 13.43
N TYR A 243 -5.77 16.92 13.73
CA TYR A 243 -5.72 15.88 12.69
C TYR A 243 -7.01 15.85 11.87
N ALA A 244 -8.17 15.75 12.53
CA ALA A 244 -9.46 15.74 11.85
C ALA A 244 -9.69 17.02 11.03
N ALA A 245 -9.30 18.19 11.57
CA ALA A 245 -9.38 19.45 10.85
C ALA A 245 -8.57 19.45 9.54
N LYS A 246 -7.35 18.87 9.54
CA LYS A 246 -6.54 18.70 8.31
C LYS A 246 -7.23 17.80 7.30
N VAL A 247 -7.79 16.67 7.75
CA VAL A 247 -8.50 15.72 6.88
C VAL A 247 -9.76 16.37 6.28
N PHE A 248 -10.57 17.07 7.08
CA PHE A 248 -11.75 17.78 6.58
C PHE A 248 -11.39 18.87 5.58
N ALA A 249 -10.30 19.61 5.81
CA ALA A 249 -9.83 20.60 4.86
C ALA A 249 -9.42 19.98 3.52
N GLU A 250 -8.72 18.84 3.53
CA GLU A 250 -8.39 18.14 2.28
C GLU A 250 -9.64 17.55 1.60
N ARG A 251 -10.57 16.95 2.36
CA ARG A 251 -11.84 16.45 1.82
C ARG A 251 -12.67 17.55 1.16
N ALA A 252 -12.75 18.73 1.79
CA ALA A 252 -13.51 19.86 1.26
C ALA A 252 -12.96 20.34 -0.10
N ARG A 253 -11.64 20.28 -0.31
CA ARG A 253 -11.02 20.60 -1.61
C ARG A 253 -11.45 19.60 -2.69
N LEU A 254 -11.46 18.32 -2.36
CA LEU A 254 -11.89 17.27 -3.29
C LEU A 254 -13.39 17.34 -3.59
N GLU A 255 -14.22 17.69 -2.61
CA GLU A 255 -15.66 17.84 -2.78
C GLU A 255 -15.99 18.92 -3.82
N GLY A 256 -15.21 20.01 -3.88
CA GLY A 256 -15.33 21.01 -4.94
C GLY A 256 -15.18 20.43 -6.35
N LEU A 257 -14.34 19.40 -6.53
CA LEU A 257 -14.15 18.70 -7.81
C LEU A 257 -15.33 17.79 -8.15
N ARG A 258 -15.89 17.09 -7.15
CA ARG A 258 -17.13 16.31 -7.30
C ARG A 258 -18.30 17.20 -7.75
N GLN A 259 -18.45 18.37 -7.15
CA GLN A 259 -19.49 19.33 -7.56
C GLN A 259 -19.25 19.87 -8.98
N LYS A 260 -17.99 20.11 -9.35
CA LYS A 260 -17.64 20.48 -10.74
C LYS A 260 -17.98 19.37 -11.74
N ALA A 261 -17.68 18.12 -11.41
CA ALA A 261 -17.99 16.96 -12.25
C ALA A 261 -19.50 16.83 -12.52
N LYS A 262 -20.32 16.99 -11.48
CA LYS A 262 -21.80 16.96 -11.57
C LYS A 262 -22.36 18.10 -12.43
N LYS A 263 -21.82 19.31 -12.30
CA LYS A 263 -22.28 20.46 -13.12
C LYS A 263 -21.98 20.29 -14.60
N GLN A 264 -20.95 19.53 -14.95
CA GLN A 264 -20.57 19.25 -16.33
C GLN A 264 -21.36 18.08 -16.94
N SER A 265 -22.17 17.37 -16.14
CA SER A 265 -23.04 16.28 -16.62
C SER A 265 -24.48 16.71 -16.87
N VAL A 266 -24.84 17.95 -16.52
CA VAL A 266 -26.14 18.58 -16.78
C VAL A 266 -25.99 19.50 -17.99
#